data_AF-A0A924FH10-F1
#
_entry.id   AF-A0A924FH10-F1
#
_cell.length_a   1.000
_cell.length_b   1.000
_cell.length_c   1.000
_cell.angle_alpha   90.00
_cell.angle_beta   90.00
_cell.angle_gamma   90.00
#
_symmetry.space_group_name_H-M   'P 1'
#
loop_
_entity.id
_entity.type
_entity.pdbx_description
1 polymer ?
#
loop_
_entity_poly.entity_id
_entity_poly.type
_entity_poly.pdbx_seq_one_letter_code
_entity_poly.pdbx_strand_id
1 'polypeptide(L)' 'MMKILALREKAKQALGPKFDLKQFHRVVLANGAVPLSVLEENVNAYIRQKK' A
#
# COMPACT_ATOMS: atom_id res chain seq x y z
N MET A 1 1.57 13.11 -6.28
CA MET A 1 1.45 13.02 -4.80
C MET A 1 0.09 12.46 -4.32
N MET A 2 -1.05 12.80 -4.92
CA MET A 2 -2.40 12.39 -4.45
C MET A 2 -2.66 10.87 -4.40
N LYS A 3 -2.18 10.10 -5.38
CA LYS A 3 -2.53 8.66 -5.52
C LYS A 3 -1.94 7.79 -4.39
N ILE A 4 -0.73 8.08 -3.93
CA ILE A 4 -0.08 7.33 -2.83
C ILE A 4 -0.84 7.53 -1.52
N LEU A 5 -1.31 8.76 -1.26
CA LEU A 5 -2.13 9.07 -0.09
C LEU A 5 -3.46 8.30 -0.14
N ALA A 6 -4.12 8.25 -1.29
CA ALA A 6 -5.34 7.47 -1.48
C ALA A 6 -5.12 5.96 -1.23
N LEU A 7 -4.02 5.40 -1.73
CA LEU A 7 -3.64 4.00 -1.48
C LEU A 7 -3.36 3.72 -0.01
N ARG A 8 -2.75 4.67 0.70
CA ARG A 8 -2.50 4.58 2.14
C ARG A 8 -3.80 4.54 2.93
N GLU A 9 -4.73 5.44 2.63
CA GLU A 9 -6.04 5.48 3.32
C GLU A 9 -6.86 4.22 3.01
N LYS A 10 -6.81 3.70 1.77
CA LYS A 10 -7.41 2.40 1.41
C LYS A 10 -6.83 1.25 2.24
N ALA A 11 -5.50 1.19 2.37
CA ALA A 11 -4.85 0.15 3.16
C ALA A 11 -5.17 0.26 4.67
N LYS A 12 -5.23 1.48 5.21
CA LYS A 12 -5.68 1.73 6.59
C LYS A 12 -7.11 1.26 6.83
N GLN A 13 -8.04 1.60 5.94
CA GLN A 13 -9.44 1.21 6.08
C GLN A 13 -9.62 -0.31 5.98
N ALA A 14 -8.88 -0.96 5.07
CA ALA A 14 -9.01 -2.39 4.83
C ALA A 14 -8.38 -3.25 5.95
N LEU A 15 -7.28 -2.80 6.56
CA LEU A 15 -6.53 -3.56 7.57
C LEU A 15 -6.83 -3.12 9.01
N GLY A 16 -7.36 -1.91 9.21
CA GLY A 16 -7.68 -1.37 10.53
C GLY A 16 -6.50 -1.50 11.51
N PRO A 17 -6.65 -2.21 12.64
CA PRO A 17 -5.59 -2.39 13.63
C PRO A 17 -4.40 -3.22 13.12
N LYS A 18 -4.57 -4.00 12.04
CA LYS A 18 -3.49 -4.75 11.39
C LYS A 18 -2.65 -3.87 10.44
N PHE A 19 -3.04 -2.61 10.23
CA PHE A 19 -2.30 -1.70 9.36
C PHE A 19 -0.98 -1.28 10.00
N ASP A 20 0.12 -1.55 9.29
CA ASP A 20 1.46 -1.09 9.66
C ASP A 20 2.00 -0.12 8.60
N LEU A 21 2.31 1.11 9.04
CA LEU A 21 2.84 2.17 8.18
C LEU A 21 4.26 1.86 7.67
N LYS A 22 5.10 1.20 8.48
CA LYS A 22 6.46 0.81 8.06
C LYS A 22 6.39 -0.25 6.97
N GLN A 23 5.48 -1.21 7.10
CA GLN A 23 5.27 -2.22 6.05
C GLN A 23 4.69 -1.60 4.78
N PHE A 24 3.72 -0.68 4.92
CA PHE A 24 3.20 0.06 3.76
C PHE A 24 4.32 0.82 3.02
N HIS A 25 5.19 1.55 3.72
CA HIS A 25 6.32 2.23 3.08
C HIS A 25 7.31 1.25 2.45
N ARG A 26 7.54 0.08 3.05
CA ARG A 26 8.34 -0.99 2.42
C ARG A 26 7.72 -1.42 1.09
N VAL A 27 6.42 -1.66 1.03
CA VAL A 27 5.74 -2.06 -0.22
C VAL A 27 5.87 -0.97 -1.30
N VAL A 28 5.78 0.30 -0.91
CA VAL A 28 5.91 1.44 -1.81
C VAL A 28 7.34 1.62 -2.33
N LEU A 29 8.36 1.41 -1.47
CA LEU A 29 9.76 1.64 -1.80
C LEU A 29 10.48 0.40 -2.37
N ALA A 30 10.00 -0.81 -2.08
CA ALA A 30 10.69 -2.06 -2.40
C ALA A 30 10.88 -2.29 -3.90
N ASN A 31 9.96 -1.81 -4.73
CA ASN A 31 10.02 -2.00 -6.18
C ASN A 31 10.70 -0.83 -6.92
N GLY A 32 11.23 0.15 -6.19
CA GLY A 32 11.78 1.37 -6.79
C GLY A 32 10.71 2.21 -7.49
N ALA A 33 11.11 2.95 -8.52
CA ALA A 33 10.19 3.79 -9.30
C ALA A 33 9.34 2.93 -10.25
N VAL A 34 8.20 2.45 -9.75
CA VAL A 34 7.20 1.73 -10.56
C VAL A 34 6.06 2.65 -11.01
N PRO A 35 5.38 2.33 -12.13
CA PRO A 35 4.14 2.99 -12.50
C PRO A 35 3.10 2.91 -11.38
N LEU A 36 2.24 3.93 -11.28
CA LEU A 36 1.20 4.00 -10.24
C LEU A 36 0.22 2.82 -10.28
N SER A 37 -0.02 2.22 -11.45
CA SER A 37 -0.83 1.01 -11.62
C SER A 37 -0.22 -0.19 -10.90
N VAL A 38 1.08 -0.41 -11.09
CA VAL A 38 1.83 -1.49 -10.42
C VAL A 38 1.88 -1.25 -8.91
N LEU A 39 2.06 0.01 -8.49
CA LEU A 39 2.03 0.37 -7.08
C LEU A 39 0.66 0.05 -6.43
N GLU A 40 -0.43 0.35 -7.13
CA GLU A 40 -1.78 0.03 -6.69
C GLU A 40 -1.98 -1.48 -6.55
N GLU A 41 -1.46 -2.27 -7.50
CA GLU A 41 -1.51 -3.72 -7.46
C GLU A 41 -0.72 -4.31 -6.27
N ASN A 42 0.48 -3.77 -6.01
CA ASN A 42 1.32 -4.15 -4.87
C ASN A 42 0.64 -3.84 -3.52
N VAL A 43 0.01 -2.67 -3.39
CA VAL A 43 -0.76 -2.31 -2.19
C VAL A 43 -1.98 -3.22 -2.04
N ASN A 44 -2.69 -3.54 -3.11
CA ASN A 44 -3.81 -4.48 -3.06
C ASN A 44 -3.34 -5.88 -2.66
N ALA A 45 -2.20 -6.35 -3.14
CA ALA A 45 -1.60 -7.63 -2.74
C ALA A 45 -1.20 -7.64 -1.26
N TYR A 46 -0.60 -6.54 -0.76
CA TYR A 46 -0.31 -6.35 0.65
C TYR A 46 -1.56 -6.42 1.53
N ILE A 47 -2.64 -5.74 1.13
CA ILE A 47 -3.93 -5.78 1.83
C ILE A 47 -4.46 -7.22 1.87
N ARG A 48 -4.43 -7.94 0.74
CA ARG A 48 -4.88 -9.34 0.67
C ARG A 48 -4.07 -10.29 1.55
N GLN A 49 -2.75 -10.10 1.65
CA GLN A 49 -1.91 -10.93 2.52
C GLN A 49 -2.13 -10.67 4.02
N LYS A 50 -2.56 -9.47 4.41
CA LYS A 50 -2.68 -9.06 5.82
C LYS A 50 -4.12 -9.06 6.35
N LYS A 51 -5.12 -9.19 5.49
CA LYS A 51 -6.52 -9.34 5.87
C LYS A 51 -6.69 -10.63 6.68
#